data_AF-A0A815MGB3-F1
#
_entry.id   AF-A0A815MGB3-F1
#
_cell.length_a   1.000
_cell.length_b   1.000
_cell.length_c   1.000
_cell.angle_alpha   90.00
_cell.angle_beta   90.00
_cell.angle_gamma   90.00
#
_symmetry.space_group_name_H-M   'P 1'
#
loop_
_entity.id
_entity.type
_entity.pdbx_description
1 polymer ?
#
loop_
_entity_poly.entity_id
_entity_poly.type
_entity_poly.pdbx_seq_one_letter_code
_entity_poly.pdbx_strand_id
1 'polypeptide(L)'
;MTIPQSVTKESIQACPSIDNSNNSSSQEASIKIFGSSALGAGILTLLIPLAARSHAGLLIAVRILIGAFEAPALPSASALWGRWIPPFERSIVPAPASIGKEFGIVIITPLVSLLCTSTFLGGWPSAFYAT
;
A
#
# COMPACT_ATOMS: atom_id res chain seq x y z
N MET A 1 -7.14 26.55 35.80
CA MET A 1 -8.15 25.48 35.92
C MET A 1 -7.43 24.16 35.81
N THR A 2 -7.02 23.61 36.95
CA THR A 2 -6.03 22.52 37.04
C THR A 2 -6.78 21.20 37.14
N ILE A 3 -6.65 20.35 36.13
CA ILE A 3 -7.26 19.01 36.15
C ILE A 3 -6.45 18.13 37.12
N PRO A 4 -7.09 17.50 38.13
CA PRO A 4 -6.38 16.68 39.11
C PRO A 4 -5.78 15.42 38.45
N GLN A 5 -4.47 15.23 38.62
CA GLN A 5 -3.66 14.12 38.07
C GLN A 5 -3.96 12.74 38.70
N SER A 6 -4.97 12.64 39.56
CA SER A 6 -5.35 11.38 40.22
C SER A 6 -6.29 10.50 39.38
N VAL A 7 -7.00 11.07 38.41
CA VAL A 7 -8.04 10.34 37.64
C VAL A 7 -7.47 9.58 36.43
N THR A 8 -6.28 9.95 35.93
CA THR A 8 -5.68 9.31 34.73
C THR A 8 -5.01 7.96 35.00
N LYS A 9 -4.80 7.56 36.26
CA LYS A 9 -4.15 6.27 36.57
C LYS A 9 -5.15 5.11 36.62
N GLU A 10 -6.42 5.36 36.96
CA GLU A 10 -7.43 4.31 37.08
C GLU A 10 -8.07 3.94 35.73
N SER A 11 -8.14 4.88 34.78
CA SER A 11 -8.68 4.62 33.43
C SER A 11 -7.72 3.87 32.48
N ILE A 12 -6.43 3.75 32.84
CA ILE A 12 -5.45 2.93 32.10
C ILE A 12 -5.45 1.46 32.58
N GLN A 13 -5.92 1.20 33.80
CA GLN A 13 -5.91 -0.14 34.41
C GLN A 13 -7.14 -0.99 34.04
N ALA A 14 -8.09 -0.46 33.28
CA ALA A 14 -9.30 -1.16 32.82
C ALA A 14 -9.21 -1.63 31.35
N CYS A 15 -8.03 -1.69 30.74
CA CYS A 15 -7.87 -2.45 29.51
C CYS A 15 -7.78 -3.93 29.89
N PRO A 16 -8.74 -4.78 29.46
CA PRO A 16 -8.61 -6.21 29.66
C PRO A 16 -7.26 -6.63 29.10
N SER A 17 -6.50 -7.43 29.85
CA SER A 17 -5.20 -7.93 29.44
C SER A 17 -5.34 -8.47 28.01
N ILE A 18 -4.81 -7.72 27.05
CA ILE A 18 -4.79 -8.10 25.64
C ILE A 18 -4.06 -9.43 25.60
N ASP A 19 -4.80 -10.51 25.32
CA ASP A 19 -4.22 -11.81 25.11
C ASP A 19 -3.35 -11.72 23.86
N ASN A 20 -2.04 -11.62 24.05
CA ASN A 20 -1.11 -11.48 22.95
C ASN A 20 -1.14 -12.65 21.95
N SER A 21 -1.85 -13.74 22.28
CA SER A 21 -2.07 -14.89 21.41
C SER A 21 -3.10 -14.66 20.29
N ASN A 22 -4.23 -13.97 20.52
CA ASN A 22 -5.17 -13.70 19.42
C ASN A 22 -4.65 -12.63 18.46
N ASN A 23 -3.81 -11.75 19.00
CA ASN A 23 -3.34 -10.55 18.33
C ASN A 23 -2.11 -10.84 17.45
N SER A 24 -1.37 -11.91 17.77
CA SER A 24 -0.31 -12.48 16.94
C SER A 24 -0.91 -13.20 15.73
N SER A 25 -1.95 -14.02 15.93
CA SER A 25 -2.63 -14.73 14.82
C SER A 25 -3.28 -13.77 13.81
N SER A 26 -3.90 -12.68 14.29
CA SER A 26 -4.49 -11.65 13.44
C SER A 26 -3.43 -10.79 12.73
N GLN A 27 -2.23 -10.67 13.30
CA GLN A 27 -1.10 -9.97 12.67
C GLN A 27 -0.47 -10.77 11.54
N GLU A 28 -0.26 -12.07 11.76
CA GLU A 28 0.29 -12.94 10.72
C GLU A 28 -0.64 -12.98 9.50
N ALA A 29 -1.95 -12.96 9.72
CA ALA A 29 -2.92 -12.83 8.64
C ALA A 29 -2.71 -11.54 7.83
N SER A 30 -2.57 -10.38 8.47
CA SER A 30 -2.39 -9.08 7.79
C SER A 30 -1.13 -9.02 6.92
N ILE A 31 0.00 -9.54 7.41
CA ILE A 31 1.27 -9.57 6.65
C ILE A 31 1.15 -10.51 5.44
N LYS A 32 0.51 -11.68 5.64
CA LYS A 32 0.28 -12.65 4.57
C LYS A 32 -0.65 -12.10 3.49
N ILE A 33 -1.71 -11.39 3.89
CA ILE A 33 -2.65 -10.73 2.98
C ILE A 33 -1.94 -9.63 2.20
N PHE A 34 -1.15 -8.78 2.84
CA PHE A 34 -0.38 -7.73 2.15
C PHE A 34 0.61 -8.33 1.15
N GLY A 35 1.34 -9.37 1.54
CA GLY A 35 2.29 -10.07 0.67
C GLY A 35 1.62 -10.73 -0.54
N SER A 36 0.52 -11.46 -0.33
CA SER A 36 -0.23 -12.10 -1.45
C SER A 36 -0.83 -11.06 -2.40
N SER A 37 -1.27 -9.93 -1.86
CA SER A 37 -1.83 -8.82 -2.63
C SER A 37 -0.77 -8.14 -3.49
N ALA A 38 0.41 -7.85 -2.91
CA ALA A 38 1.52 -7.26 -3.63
C ALA A 38 2.09 -8.18 -4.71
N LEU A 39 2.18 -9.49 -4.44
CA LEU A 39 2.59 -10.49 -5.44
C LEU A 39 1.56 -10.60 -6.57
N GLY A 40 0.27 -10.67 -6.24
CA GLY A 40 -0.82 -10.70 -7.23
C GLY A 40 -0.82 -9.46 -8.10
N ALA A 41 -0.76 -8.27 -7.49
CA ALA A 41 -0.67 -7.00 -8.21
C ALA A 41 0.58 -6.95 -9.10
N GLY A 42 1.75 -7.36 -8.61
CA GLY A 42 3.00 -7.38 -9.38
C GLY A 42 2.95 -8.30 -10.60
N ILE A 43 2.41 -9.52 -10.45
CA ILE A 43 2.23 -10.47 -11.57
C ILE A 43 1.28 -9.89 -12.62
N LEU A 44 0.16 -9.30 -12.19
CA LEU A 44 -0.79 -8.68 -13.11
C LEU A 44 -0.19 -7.45 -13.81
N THR A 45 0.65 -6.68 -13.12
CA THR A 45 1.36 -5.54 -13.69
C THR A 45 2.33 -5.96 -14.79
N LEU A 46 3.06 -7.07 -14.61
CA LEU A 46 3.89 -7.65 -15.66
C LEU A 46 3.09 -8.15 -16.87
N LEU A 47 1.82 -8.46 -16.69
CA LEU A 47 0.92 -8.92 -17.76
C LEU A 47 0.35 -7.77 -18.60
N ILE A 48 0.37 -6.53 -18.09
CA ILE A 48 -0.07 -5.32 -18.79
C ILE A 48 0.62 -5.09 -20.15
N PRO A 49 1.97 -5.10 -20.26
CA PRO A 49 2.64 -4.87 -21.56
C PRO A 49 2.28 -5.93 -22.59
N LEU A 50 1.97 -7.16 -22.15
CA LEU A 50 1.51 -8.24 -23.01
C LEU A 50 0.06 -7.98 -23.48
N ALA A 51 -0.81 -7.61 -22.55
CA ALA A 51 -2.21 -7.26 -22.85
C ALA A 51 -2.33 -6.02 -23.75
N ALA A 52 -1.40 -5.06 -23.63
CA ALA A 52 -1.37 -3.83 -24.41
C ALA A 52 -1.14 -4.07 -25.90
N ARG A 53 -0.44 -5.14 -26.27
CA ARG A 53 -0.23 -5.51 -27.67
C ARG A 53 -1.39 -6.30 -28.29
N SER A 54 -2.24 -6.93 -27.47
CA SER A 54 -3.28 -7.84 -27.97
C SER A 54 -4.62 -7.15 -28.16
N HIS A 55 -5.22 -6.59 -27.10
CA HIS A 55 -6.56 -5.98 -27.16
C HIS A 55 -6.84 -5.01 -26.00
N ALA A 56 -7.51 -3.89 -26.31
CA ALA A 56 -7.93 -2.89 -25.31
C ALA A 56 -8.87 -3.46 -24.23
N GLY A 57 -9.72 -4.43 -24.56
CA GLY A 57 -10.60 -5.09 -23.59
C GLY A 57 -9.85 -5.89 -22.53
N LEU A 58 -8.75 -6.54 -22.93
CA LEU A 58 -7.90 -7.31 -22.01
C LEU A 58 -7.18 -6.37 -21.02
N LEU A 59 -6.73 -5.20 -21.49
CA LEU A 59 -6.14 -4.18 -20.63
C LEU A 59 -7.11 -3.69 -19.54
N ILE A 60 -8.37 -3.43 -19.90
CA ILE A 60 -9.39 -2.99 -18.95
C ILE A 60 -9.64 -4.07 -17.89
N ALA A 61 -9.75 -5.33 -18.30
CA ALA A 61 -9.93 -6.46 -17.37
C ALA A 61 -8.75 -6.60 -16.39
N VAL A 62 -7.51 -6.53 -16.88
CA VAL A 62 -6.30 -6.58 -16.04
C VAL A 62 -6.27 -5.40 -15.05
N ARG A 63 -6.69 -4.20 -15.46
CA ARG A 63 -6.72 -3.03 -14.57
C ARG A 63 -7.74 -3.13 -13.46
N ILE A 64 -8.91 -3.69 -13.75
CA ILE A 64 -9.94 -3.96 -12.72
C ILE A 64 -9.38 -4.94 -11.69
N LEU A 65 -8.70 -6.00 -12.16
CA LEU A 65 -8.12 -7.00 -11.26
C LEU A 65 -7.00 -6.41 -10.40
N ILE A 66 -6.10 -5.59 -10.95
CA ILE A 66 -5.05 -4.91 -10.17
C ILE A 66 -5.67 -4.03 -9.07
N GLY A 67 -6.70 -3.25 -9.40
CA GLY A 67 -7.42 -2.44 -8.41
C GLY A 67 -8.04 -3.30 -7.29
N ALA A 68 -8.54 -4.49 -7.62
CA ALA A 68 -9.05 -5.43 -6.63
C ALA A 68 -7.94 -6.01 -5.72
N PHE A 69 -6.76 -6.28 -6.27
CA PHE A 69 -5.61 -6.76 -5.49
C PHE A 69 -4.96 -5.66 -4.63
N GLU A 70 -5.07 -4.38 -5.01
CA GLU A 70 -4.47 -3.28 -4.26
C GLU A 70 -5.35 -2.75 -3.12
N ALA A 71 -6.68 -2.94 -3.21
CA ALA A 71 -7.64 -2.58 -2.16
C ALA A 71 -7.27 -3.02 -0.72
N PRO A 72 -6.76 -4.25 -0.46
CA PRO A 72 -6.37 -4.67 0.89
C PRO A 72 -5.08 -4.01 1.42
N ALA A 73 -4.32 -3.25 0.63
CA ALA A 73 -3.06 -2.65 1.06
C ALA A 73 -3.25 -1.59 2.17
N LEU A 74 -4.28 -0.75 2.05
CA LEU A 74 -4.59 0.31 3.01
C LEU A 74 -5.02 -0.20 4.41
N PRO A 75 -5.97 -1.15 4.54
CA PRO A 75 -6.33 -1.72 5.85
C PRO A 75 -5.17 -2.52 6.47
N SER A 76 -4.37 -3.20 5.65
CA SER A 76 -3.23 -3.98 6.13
C SER A 76 -2.12 -3.06 6.67
N ALA A 77 -1.83 -1.95 5.97
CA ALA A 77 -0.84 -0.97 6.42
C ALA A 77 -1.27 -0.27 7.71
N SER A 78 -2.53 0.14 7.82
CA SER A 78 -3.06 0.79 9.03
C SER A 78 -3.10 -0.15 10.25
N ALA A 79 -3.35 -1.44 10.05
CA ALA A 79 -3.23 -2.47 11.08
C ALA A 79 -1.77 -2.69 11.51
N LEU A 80 -0.84 -2.71 10.57
CA LEU A 80 0.60 -2.87 10.84
C LEU A 80 1.16 -1.70 11.64
N TRP A 81 0.83 -0.47 11.23
CA TRP A 81 1.26 0.77 11.90
C TRP A 81 0.73 0.86 13.33
N GLY A 82 -0.45 0.29 13.59
CA GLY A 82 -1.03 0.26 14.92
C GLY A 82 -0.29 -0.53 15.97
N ARG A 83 0.59 -1.46 15.54
CA ARG A 83 1.36 -2.30 16.44
C ARG A 83 2.79 -1.84 16.60
N TRP A 84 3.40 -1.41 15.50
CA TRP A 84 4.83 -1.05 15.46
C TRP A 84 5.12 0.30 16.08
N ILE A 85 4.13 1.19 16.16
CA ILE A 85 4.35 2.58 16.54
C ILE A 85 3.70 2.84 17.91
N PRO A 86 4.44 3.40 18.89
CA PRO A 86 3.86 3.81 20.16
C PRO A 86 2.71 4.82 19.95
N PRO A 87 1.67 4.80 20.79
CA PRO A 87 0.42 5.53 20.56
C PRO A 87 0.59 7.05 20.43
N PHE A 88 1.68 7.59 20.97
CA PHE A 88 2.02 9.01 20.89
C PHE A 88 2.59 9.44 19.54
N GLU A 89 3.25 8.54 18.80
CA GLU A 89 3.95 8.86 17.54
C GLU A 89 3.23 8.31 16.29
N ARG A 90 2.11 7.61 16.49
CA ARG A 90 1.33 6.94 15.43
C ARG A 90 0.87 7.86 14.30
N SER A 91 0.75 9.15 14.55
CA SER A 91 0.38 10.17 13.55
C SER A 91 1.55 10.68 12.71
N ILE A 92 2.80 10.50 13.14
CA ILE A 92 4.00 11.03 12.45
C ILE A 92 4.54 10.05 11.41
N VAL A 93 4.57 8.75 11.74
CA VAL A 93 5.13 7.71 10.87
C VAL A 93 4.45 7.57 9.49
N PRO A 94 3.13 7.83 9.32
CA PRO A 94 2.50 7.85 8.01
C PRO A 94 3.10 8.81 6.98
N ALA A 95 3.58 9.95 7.45
CA ALA A 95 4.01 11.05 6.59
C ALA A 95 5.22 10.68 5.72
N PRO A 96 6.36 10.22 6.27
CA PRO A 96 7.52 9.81 5.45
C PRO A 96 7.22 8.63 4.53
N ALA A 97 6.38 7.68 4.95
CA ALA A 97 5.99 6.54 4.12
C ALA A 97 5.20 6.99 2.87
N SER A 98 4.29 7.96 3.05
CA SER A 98 3.51 8.52 1.94
C SER A 98 4.39 9.34 0.99
N ILE A 99 5.37 10.08 1.51
CA ILE A 99 6.34 10.84 0.71
C ILE A 99 7.11 9.90 -0.22
N GLY A 100 7.58 8.75 0.27
CA GLY A 100 8.29 7.78 -0.56
C GLY A 100 7.45 7.29 -1.75
N LYS A 101 6.16 6.98 -1.50
CA LYS A 101 5.22 6.58 -2.55
C LYS A 101 5.02 7.68 -3.60
N GLU A 102 4.74 8.90 -3.16
CA GLU A 102 4.51 10.01 -4.09
C GLU A 102 5.79 10.41 -4.85
N PHE A 103 6.94 10.33 -4.19
CA PHE A 103 8.23 10.62 -4.81
C PHE A 103 8.54 9.67 -5.97
N GLY A 104 8.24 8.38 -5.81
CA GLY A 104 8.35 7.41 -6.90
C GLY A 104 7.45 7.77 -8.10
N ILE A 105 6.21 8.18 -7.83
CA ILE A 105 5.26 8.63 -8.86
C ILE A 105 5.79 9.87 -9.60
N VAL A 106 6.34 10.83 -8.87
CA VAL A 106 6.90 12.06 -9.44
C VAL A 106 8.09 11.77 -10.36
N ILE A 107 8.90 10.74 -10.08
CA ILE A 107 10.02 10.35 -10.94
C ILE A 107 9.54 9.56 -12.16
N ILE A 108 8.65 8.59 -11.96
CA ILE A 108 8.26 7.66 -13.04
C ILE A 108 7.35 8.32 -14.08
N THR A 109 6.49 9.25 -13.68
CA THR A 109 5.55 9.93 -14.57
C THR A 109 6.24 10.71 -15.71
N PRO A 110 7.24 11.58 -15.47
CA PRO A 110 7.98 12.25 -16.54
C PRO A 110 8.80 11.28 -17.38
N LEU A 111 9.36 10.22 -16.78
CA LEU A 111 10.04 9.16 -17.52
C LEU A 111 9.10 8.48 -18.52
N VAL A 112 7.90 8.09 -18.09
CA VAL A 112 6.86 7.50 -18.95
C VAL A 112 6.44 8.47 -20.06
N SER A 113 6.31 9.77 -19.75
CA SER A 113 5.98 10.81 -20.73
C SER A 113 7.05 10.96 -21.83
N LEU A 114 8.33 10.96 -21.44
CA LEU A 114 9.48 10.96 -22.36
C LEU A 114 9.55 9.68 -23.21
N LEU A 115 9.28 8.52 -22.60
CA LEU A 115 9.23 7.23 -23.29
C LEU A 115 8.08 7.16 -24.31
N CYS A 116 6.94 7.78 -24.01
CA CYS A 116 5.81 7.84 -24.93
C CYS A 116 6.08 8.73 -26.16
N THR A 117 6.93 9.74 -26.02
CA THR A 117 7.31 10.69 -27.09
C THR A 117 8.46 10.17 -27.95
N SER A 118 9.27 9.23 -27.43
CA SER A 118 10.42 8.70 -28.13
C SER A 118 10.06 7.54 -29.08
N THR A 119 10.41 7.68 -30.36
CA THR A 119 10.18 6.69 -31.43
C THR A 119 11.02 5.41 -31.29
N PHE A 120 11.95 5.36 -30.32
CA PHE A 120 13.00 4.35 -30.24
C PHE A 120 12.51 2.94 -29.83
N LEU A 121 11.36 2.83 -29.14
CA LEU A 121 10.80 1.54 -28.67
C LEU A 121 9.38 1.23 -29.20
N GLY A 122 8.89 1.97 -30.20
CA GLY A 122 7.54 1.78 -30.76
C GLY A 122 6.44 2.65 -30.13
N GLY A 123 6.80 3.72 -29.42
CA GLY A 123 5.87 4.69 -28.85
C GLY A 123 5.10 4.16 -27.64
N TRP A 124 3.78 4.36 -27.60
CA TRP A 124 2.84 4.02 -26.50
C TRP A 124 3.05 2.67 -25.78
N PRO A 125 3.49 1.56 -26.42
CA PRO A 125 3.76 0.29 -25.74
C PRO A 125 4.96 0.32 -24.78
N SER A 126 5.90 1.26 -24.97
CA SER A 126 7.13 1.39 -24.15
C SER A 126 6.82 1.84 -22.72
N ALA A 127 5.76 2.64 -22.55
CA ALA A 127 5.28 3.13 -21.27
C ALA A 127 4.91 2.00 -20.29
N PHE A 128 4.47 0.85 -20.80
CA PHE A 128 4.05 -0.29 -19.98
C PHE A 128 5.20 -1.13 -19.43
N TYR A 129 6.45 -0.87 -19.85
CA TYR A 129 7.64 -1.51 -19.28
C TYR A 129 8.27 -0.70 -18.13
N ALA A 130 7.95 0.59 -18.05
CA ALA A 130 8.47 1.51 -17.04
C ALA A 130 7.39 1.87 -15.99
N THR A 131 6.47 0.95 -15.71
CA THR A 131 5.43 1.11 -14.68
C THR A 131 5.84 0.40 -13.39
#